data_AF-A0A936FX68-F1
#
_entry.id   AF-A0A936FX68-F1
#
_cell.length_a   1.000
_cell.length_b   1.000
_cell.length_c   1.000
_cell.angle_alpha   90.00
_cell.angle_beta   90.00
_cell.angle_gamma   90.00
#
_symmetry.space_group_name_H-M   'P 1'
#
loop_
_entity.id
_entity.type
_entity.pdbx_description
1 polymer ?
#
loop_
_entity_poly.entity_id
_entity_poly.type
_entity_poly.pdbx_seq_one_letter_code
_entity_poly.pdbx_strand_id
1 'polypeptide(L)'
;MKTSVFFQILTILVFANQNIFAQQSTKTLVQSFEIKDISEVTIDIPNVTVEVKEWNNLSEMRIHMEVSANMPETTFKSIVMAGRYNIVNTKNSNLITLTMPALKRQVVLSGKELKEKISFLVYVPSKIKVNTAPDLLIDNSTTAEMPNIVIKN
;
A
#
# COMPACT_ATOMS: atom_id res chain seq x y z
N MET A 1 18.71 50.73 35.09
CA MET A 1 18.50 49.29 34.79
C MET A 1 17.02 48.92 34.88
N LYS A 2 16.20 49.13 33.83
CA LYS A 2 14.79 48.65 33.80
C LYS A 2 14.28 48.21 32.41
N THR A 3 15.11 48.24 31.37
CA THR A 3 14.74 47.86 29.99
C THR A 3 15.02 46.39 29.65
N SER A 4 15.69 45.64 30.54
CA SER A 4 16.12 44.26 30.28
C SER A 4 14.99 43.23 30.28
N VAL A 5 13.91 43.47 31.02
CA VAL A 5 12.81 42.49 31.18
C VAL A 5 11.88 42.50 29.96
N PHE A 6 11.68 43.67 29.34
CA PHE A 6 10.84 43.79 28.15
C PHE A 6 11.44 43.07 26.93
N PHE A 7 12.77 43.09 26.80
CA PHE A 7 13.48 42.40 25.72
C PHE A 7 13.43 40.86 25.88
N GLN A 8 13.40 40.38 27.13
CA GLN A 8 13.27 38.95 27.45
C GLN A 8 11.86 38.41 27.16
N ILE A 9 10.81 39.19 27.43
CA ILE A 9 9.42 38.82 27.12
C ILE A 9 9.19 38.75 25.61
N LEU A 10 9.76 39.68 24.84
CA LEU A 10 9.66 39.69 23.38
C LEU A 10 10.37 38.49 22.73
N THR A 11 11.48 38.03 23.32
CA THR A 11 12.26 36.90 22.81
C THR A 11 11.55 35.55 23.05
N ILE A 12 10.79 35.40 24.13
CA ILE A 12 10.01 34.17 24.42
C ILE A 12 8.81 34.00 23.48
N LEU A 13 8.22 35.09 22.98
CA LEU A 13 7.04 35.02 22.11
C LEU A 13 7.36 34.52 20.68
N VAL A 14 8.62 34.59 20.24
CA VAL A 14 9.04 34.16 18.90
C VAL A 14 9.22 32.64 18.80
N PHE A 15 9.47 31.93 19.92
CA PHE A 15 9.67 30.48 19.91
C PHE A 15 8.38 29.64 20.05
N ALA A 16 7.22 30.26 20.29
CA ALA A 16 5.96 29.54 20.52
C ALA A 16 5.28 28.97 19.26
N ASN A 17 5.76 29.27 18.05
CA ASN A 17 5.05 28.95 16.80
C ASN A 17 5.57 27.73 16.02
N GLN A 18 6.48 26.93 16.58
CA GLN A 18 7.05 25.78 15.88
C GLN A 18 6.35 24.46 16.24
N ASN A 19 5.02 24.44 16.27
CA ASN A 19 4.26 23.18 16.22
C ASN A 19 3.69 23.03 14.81
N ILE A 20 4.58 22.79 13.84
CA ILE A 20 4.17 22.25 12.54
C ILE A 20 3.74 20.81 12.82
N PHE A 21 2.48 20.63 13.18
CA PHE A 21 1.84 19.31 13.13
C PHE A 21 1.97 18.83 11.68
N ALA A 22 2.89 17.91 11.43
CA ALA A 22 2.84 17.08 10.24
C ALA A 22 1.51 16.33 10.33
N GLN A 23 0.48 16.84 9.64
CA GLN A 23 -0.85 16.26 9.63
C GLN A 23 -0.77 14.94 8.88
N GLN A 24 -0.52 13.87 9.61
CA GLN A 24 -0.55 12.51 9.12
C GLN A 24 -1.94 11.94 9.42
N SER A 25 -2.69 11.66 8.37
CA SER A 25 -4.03 11.07 8.47
C SER A 25 -3.97 9.59 8.14
N THR A 26 -4.65 8.76 8.93
CA THR A 26 -4.74 7.31 8.69
C THR A 26 -6.20 6.88 8.54
N LYS A 27 -6.48 6.00 7.57
CA LYS A 27 -7.80 5.40 7.34
C LYS A 27 -7.66 3.91 7.02
N THR A 28 -8.65 3.15 7.48
CA THR A 28 -8.80 1.73 7.13
C THR A 28 -9.95 1.59 6.14
N LEU A 29 -9.70 0.90 5.04
CA LEU A 29 -10.66 0.56 4.00
C LEU A 29 -10.81 -0.95 3.96
N VAL A 30 -12.04 -1.42 3.78
CA VAL A 30 -12.33 -2.86 3.68
C VAL A 30 -13.00 -3.12 2.33
N GLN A 31 -12.40 -4.00 1.54
CA GLN A 31 -12.96 -4.46 0.27
C GLN A 31 -13.04 -5.98 0.28
N SER A 32 -14.16 -6.52 -0.20
CA SER A 32 -14.37 -7.97 -0.30
C SER A 32 -14.56 -8.36 -1.76
N PHE A 33 -14.00 -9.50 -2.13
CA PHE A 33 -14.00 -10.02 -3.50
C PHE A 33 -14.52 -11.45 -3.49
N GLU A 34 -15.37 -11.77 -4.46
CA GLU A 34 -15.78 -13.15 -4.70
C GLU A 34 -14.64 -13.93 -5.35
N ILE A 35 -14.36 -15.12 -4.80
CA ILE A 35 -13.23 -15.98 -5.20
C ILE A 35 -13.69 -17.38 -5.61
N LYS A 36 -14.96 -17.52 -6.03
CA LYS A 36 -15.47 -18.80 -6.56
C LYS A 36 -14.68 -19.22 -7.80
N ASP A 37 -14.27 -20.48 -7.79
CA ASP A 37 -13.49 -21.14 -8.84
C ASP A 37 -12.13 -20.47 -9.11
N ILE A 38 -11.54 -19.87 -8.07
CA ILE A 38 -10.21 -19.25 -8.10
C ILE A 38 -9.25 -20.05 -7.23
N SER A 39 -8.08 -20.38 -7.79
CA SER A 39 -7.00 -21.07 -7.10
C SER A 39 -5.87 -20.13 -6.72
N GLU A 40 -5.79 -18.99 -7.39
CA GLU A 40 -4.66 -18.09 -7.29
C GLU A 40 -5.11 -16.63 -7.31
N VAL A 41 -4.53 -15.84 -6.42
CA VAL A 41 -4.72 -14.40 -6.32
C VAL A 41 -3.35 -13.74 -6.43
N THR A 42 -3.20 -12.85 -7.39
CA THR A 42 -2.00 -12.05 -7.56
C THR A 42 -2.27 -10.61 -7.17
N ILE A 43 -1.46 -10.08 -6.25
CA ILE A 43 -1.50 -8.69 -5.81
C ILE A 43 -0.42 -7.92 -6.56
N ASP A 44 -0.80 -7.27 -7.66
CA ASP A 44 0.08 -6.43 -8.48
C ASP A 44 -0.09 -4.96 -8.10
N ILE A 45 0.43 -4.62 -6.93
CA ILE A 45 0.42 -3.27 -6.40
C ILE A 45 1.83 -2.98 -5.86
N PRO A 46 2.57 -2.03 -6.45
CA PRO A 46 3.95 -1.77 -6.05
C PRO A 46 4.02 -1.08 -4.69
N ASN A 47 5.11 -1.30 -3.96
CA ASN A 47 5.46 -0.59 -2.71
C ASN A 47 4.43 -0.72 -1.58
N VAL A 48 3.74 -1.87 -1.49
CA VAL A 48 2.80 -2.18 -0.41
C VAL A 48 3.35 -3.31 0.47
N THR A 49 3.02 -3.26 1.75
CA THR A 49 3.26 -4.40 2.65
C THR A 49 2.02 -5.29 2.65
N VAL A 50 2.19 -6.58 2.39
CA VAL A 50 1.08 -7.56 2.38
C VAL A 50 1.29 -8.57 3.50
N GLU A 51 0.30 -8.69 4.37
CA GLU A 51 0.18 -9.79 5.33
C GLU A 51 -1.01 -10.65 4.92
N VAL A 52 -0.80 -11.96 4.80
CA VAL A 52 -1.86 -12.91 4.44
C VAL A 52 -2.28 -13.70 5.68
N LYS A 53 -3.58 -13.73 5.94
CA LYS A 53 -4.21 -14.53 6.99
C LYS A 53 -5.21 -15.48 6.38
N GLU A 54 -5.18 -16.72 6.84
CA GLU A 54 -6.20 -17.68 6.48
C GLU A 54 -7.48 -17.43 7.26
N TRP A 55 -8.63 -17.67 6.62
CA TRP A 55 -9.93 -17.59 7.27
C TRP A 55 -10.94 -18.62 6.72
N ASN A 56 -11.99 -18.88 7.50
CA ASN A 56 -12.92 -19.98 7.24
C ASN A 56 -13.95 -19.69 6.13
N ASN A 57 -14.00 -18.48 5.57
CA ASN A 57 -14.98 -18.13 4.54
C ASN A 57 -14.46 -18.54 3.15
N LEU A 58 -14.97 -19.65 2.63
CA LEU A 58 -14.49 -20.29 1.39
C LEU A 58 -14.89 -19.56 0.09
N SER A 59 -15.88 -18.68 0.11
CA SER A 59 -16.42 -18.05 -1.10
C SER A 59 -15.93 -16.62 -1.33
N GLU A 60 -15.33 -16.01 -0.31
CA GLU A 60 -14.94 -14.61 -0.33
C GLU A 60 -13.51 -14.42 0.19
N MET A 61 -12.82 -13.45 -0.38
CA MET A 61 -11.59 -12.89 0.15
C MET A 61 -11.88 -11.48 0.65
N ARG A 62 -11.27 -11.09 1.77
CA ARG A 62 -11.42 -9.75 2.34
C ARG A 62 -10.07 -9.09 2.51
N ILE A 63 -9.96 -7.84 2.09
CA ILE A 63 -8.73 -7.05 2.19
C ILE A 63 -9.00 -5.88 3.10
N HIS A 64 -8.25 -5.83 4.20
CA HIS A 64 -8.17 -4.65 5.07
C HIS A 64 -6.97 -3.85 4.61
N MET A 65 -7.22 -2.65 4.10
CA MET A 65 -6.22 -1.72 3.64
C MET A 65 -6.08 -0.61 4.67
N GLU A 66 -4.90 -0.44 5.24
CA GLU A 66 -4.57 0.75 6.01
C GLU A 66 -3.75 1.69 5.15
N VAL A 67 -4.18 2.94 5.09
CA VAL A 67 -3.50 4.00 4.35
C VAL A 67 -3.19 5.14 5.28
N SER A 68 -1.93 5.55 5.32
CA SER A 68 -1.48 6.76 6.02
C SER A 68 -0.90 7.76 5.03
N ALA A 69 -1.32 9.03 5.10
CA ALA A 69 -0.93 10.06 4.15
C ALA A 69 -0.53 11.37 4.85
N ASN A 70 0.40 12.11 4.24
CA ASN A 70 0.90 13.42 4.69
C ASN A 70 -0.07 14.59 4.39
N MET A 71 -1.38 14.36 4.53
CA MET A 71 -2.42 15.32 4.18
C MET A 71 -3.43 15.50 5.33
N PRO A 72 -4.08 16.67 5.42
CA PRO A 72 -5.21 16.90 6.33
C PRO A 72 -6.33 15.88 6.09
N GLU A 73 -7.04 15.48 7.15
CA GLU A 73 -8.06 14.44 7.09
C GLU A 73 -9.16 14.74 6.06
N THR A 74 -9.58 16.01 5.95
CA THR A 74 -10.61 16.43 4.99
C THR A 74 -10.18 16.19 3.54
N THR A 75 -8.94 16.54 3.21
CA THR A 75 -8.35 16.34 1.88
C THR A 75 -8.13 14.86 1.61
N PHE A 76 -7.62 14.14 2.61
CA PHE A 76 -7.41 12.71 2.51
C PHE A 76 -8.72 11.96 2.26
N LYS A 77 -9.80 12.32 2.96
CA LYS A 77 -11.16 11.80 2.72
C LYS A 77 -11.62 12.03 1.28
N SER A 78 -11.40 13.22 0.72
CA SER A 78 -11.74 13.50 -0.69
C SER A 78 -10.96 12.61 -1.66
N ILE A 79 -9.68 12.33 -1.41
CA ILE A 79 -8.86 11.43 -2.23
C ILE A 79 -9.38 9.98 -2.15
N VAL A 80 -9.72 9.52 -0.95
CA VAL A 80 -10.35 8.20 -0.73
C VAL A 80 -11.67 8.11 -1.50
N MET A 81 -12.54 9.12 -1.36
CA MET A 81 -13.83 9.17 -2.05
C MET A 81 -13.70 9.25 -3.58
N ALA A 82 -12.63 9.87 -4.08
CA ALA A 82 -12.31 9.89 -5.51
C ALA A 82 -11.84 8.51 -6.05
N GLY A 83 -11.74 7.50 -5.19
CA GLY A 83 -11.43 6.12 -5.59
C GLY A 83 -9.96 5.85 -5.84
N ARG A 84 -9.03 6.71 -5.35
CA ARG A 84 -7.58 6.48 -5.48
C ARG A 84 -7.17 5.10 -4.94
N TYR A 85 -7.86 4.66 -3.88
CA TYR A 85 -7.58 3.41 -3.18
C TYR A 85 -8.50 2.25 -3.57
N ASN A 86 -9.24 2.37 -4.67
CA ASN A 86 -10.07 1.27 -5.14
C ASN A 86 -9.20 0.18 -5.75
N ILE A 87 -9.40 -1.05 -5.30
CA ILE A 87 -8.75 -2.22 -5.88
C ILE A 87 -9.64 -2.69 -7.03
N VAL A 88 -9.05 -2.84 -8.21
CA VAL A 88 -9.70 -3.40 -9.40
C VAL A 88 -9.27 -4.86 -9.50
N ASN A 89 -10.25 -5.76 -9.58
CA ASN A 89 -10.01 -7.16 -9.86
C ASN A 89 -10.12 -7.44 -11.36
N THR A 90 -9.21 -8.25 -11.89
CA THR A 90 -9.30 -8.83 -13.23
C THR A 90 -9.28 -10.34 -13.09
N LYS A 91 -10.37 -11.01 -13.49
CA LYS A 91 -10.49 -12.47 -13.41
C LYS A 91 -10.14 -13.09 -14.76
N ASN A 92 -9.16 -13.98 -14.76
CA ASN A 92 -8.74 -14.76 -15.92
C ASN A 92 -8.80 -16.24 -15.57
N SER A 93 -9.88 -16.92 -15.98
CA SER A 93 -10.15 -18.32 -15.64
C SER A 93 -10.10 -18.58 -14.13
N ASN A 94 -8.98 -19.08 -13.64
CA ASN A 94 -8.74 -19.56 -12.28
C ASN A 94 -7.83 -18.63 -11.46
N LEU A 95 -7.47 -17.47 -12.03
CA LEU A 95 -6.60 -16.46 -11.45
C LEU A 95 -7.35 -15.13 -11.30
N ILE A 96 -7.19 -14.47 -10.15
CA ILE A 96 -7.55 -13.06 -9.98
C ILE A 96 -6.29 -12.22 -9.85
N THR A 97 -6.20 -11.14 -10.62
CA THR A 97 -5.19 -10.11 -10.44
C THR A 97 -5.83 -8.88 -9.82
N LEU A 98 -5.28 -8.42 -8.69
CA LEU A 98 -5.69 -7.21 -7.99
C LEU A 98 -4.72 -6.09 -8.32
N THR A 99 -5.26 -4.96 -8.79
CA THR A 99 -4.47 -3.78 -9.16
C THR A 99 -5.09 -2.51 -8.60
N MET A 100 -4.28 -1.46 -8.46
CA MET A 100 -4.76 -0.11 -8.09
C MET A 100 -4.29 0.90 -9.14
N PRO A 101 -4.99 1.03 -10.28
CA PRO A 101 -4.51 1.82 -11.41
C PRO A 101 -4.32 3.30 -11.07
N ALA A 102 -5.11 3.82 -10.13
CA ALA A 102 -5.03 5.22 -9.71
C ALA A 102 -3.74 5.56 -8.93
N LEU A 103 -3.07 4.57 -8.32
CA LEU A 103 -1.79 4.79 -7.61
C LEU A 103 -0.61 5.06 -8.56
N LYS A 104 -0.70 4.65 -9.83
CA LYS A 104 0.36 4.88 -10.82
C LYS A 104 0.58 6.37 -11.13
N ARG A 105 -0.38 7.23 -10.77
CA ARG A 105 -0.31 8.68 -10.97
C ARG A 105 0.08 9.39 -9.68
N GLN A 106 1.10 10.23 -9.76
CA GLN A 106 1.45 11.15 -8.68
C GLN A 106 0.35 12.20 -8.50
N VAL A 107 -0.04 12.46 -7.25
CA VAL A 107 -0.99 13.51 -6.90
C VAL A 107 -0.23 14.65 -6.22
N VAL A 108 -0.47 15.86 -6.69
CA VAL A 108 0.04 17.11 -6.12
C VAL A 108 -1.15 17.98 -5.77
N LEU A 109 -1.26 18.38 -4.51
CA LEU A 109 -2.33 19.25 -4.02
C LEU A 109 -1.69 20.45 -3.32
N SER A 110 -2.05 21.65 -3.77
CA SER A 110 -1.54 22.91 -3.20
C SER A 110 -0.01 22.96 -3.13
N GLY A 111 0.67 22.45 -4.17
CA GLY A 111 2.14 22.39 -4.24
C GLY A 111 2.80 21.33 -3.34
N LYS A 112 2.03 20.49 -2.63
CA LYS A 112 2.54 19.37 -1.84
C LYS A 112 2.26 18.05 -2.54
N GLU A 113 3.31 17.25 -2.69
CA GLU A 113 3.19 15.87 -3.15
C GLU A 113 2.51 15.01 -2.08
N LEU A 114 1.54 14.21 -2.52
CA LEU A 114 0.96 13.14 -1.72
C LEU A 114 2.03 12.06 -1.47
N LYS A 115 2.41 11.89 -0.22
CA LYS A 115 3.24 10.79 0.28
C LYS A 115 2.34 9.90 1.12
N GLU A 116 2.22 8.65 0.69
CA GLU A 116 1.32 7.67 1.29
C GLU A 116 2.07 6.38 1.63
N LYS A 117 1.65 5.73 2.71
CA LYS A 117 2.08 4.40 3.13
C LYS A 117 0.85 3.50 3.16
N ILE A 118 0.93 2.37 2.47
CA ILE A 118 -0.19 1.44 2.29
C ILE A 118 0.22 0.06 2.82
N SER A 119 -0.61 -0.53 3.66
CA SER A 119 -0.48 -1.92 4.10
C SER A 119 -1.79 -2.68 3.89
N PHE A 120 -1.66 -3.94 3.51
CA PHE A 120 -2.77 -4.87 3.33
C PHE A 120 -2.69 -6.00 4.34
N LEU A 121 -3.85 -6.31 4.91
CA LEU A 121 -4.12 -7.54 5.60
C LEU A 121 -5.18 -8.30 4.81
N VAL A 122 -4.77 -9.38 4.17
CA VAL A 122 -5.56 -10.16 3.22
C VAL A 122 -6.07 -11.42 3.91
N TYR A 123 -7.37 -11.55 4.03
CA TYR A 123 -8.05 -12.74 4.54
C TYR A 123 -8.52 -13.60 3.37
N VAL A 124 -7.97 -14.81 3.26
CA VAL A 124 -8.19 -15.72 2.14
C VAL A 124 -8.36 -17.16 2.65
N PRO A 125 -9.15 -18.03 1.97
CA PRO A 125 -9.17 -19.46 2.27
C PRO A 125 -7.81 -20.14 2.13
N SER A 126 -7.57 -21.15 2.96
CA SER A 126 -6.32 -21.94 3.00
C SER A 126 -5.93 -22.63 1.68
N LYS A 127 -6.84 -22.74 0.71
CA LYS A 127 -6.61 -23.43 -0.57
C LYS A 127 -6.19 -22.51 -1.71
N ILE A 128 -6.13 -21.20 -1.47
CA ILE A 128 -5.81 -20.21 -2.50
C ILE A 128 -4.38 -19.73 -2.32
N LYS A 129 -3.60 -19.80 -3.41
CA LYS A 129 -2.25 -19.25 -3.45
C LYS A 129 -2.32 -17.74 -3.61
N VAL A 130 -1.58 -17.00 -2.78
CA VAL A 130 -1.46 -15.54 -2.89
C VAL A 130 -0.04 -15.20 -3.31
N ASN A 131 0.11 -14.58 -4.48
CA ASN A 131 1.38 -14.05 -4.96
C ASN A 131 1.40 -12.54 -4.81
N THR A 132 2.53 -11.99 -4.37
CA THR A 132 2.73 -10.55 -4.30
C THR A 132 3.71 -10.10 -5.40
N ALA A 133 3.59 -8.86 -5.88
CA ALA A 133 4.50 -8.32 -6.91
C ALA A 133 6.01 -8.53 -6.62
N PRO A 134 6.51 -8.45 -5.37
CA PRO A 134 7.88 -8.85 -5.04
C PRO A 134 8.22 -10.32 -5.38
N ASP A 135 7.28 -11.23 -5.17
CA ASP A 135 7.47 -12.68 -5.38
C ASP A 135 7.43 -13.06 -6.87
N LEU A 136 6.78 -12.25 -7.72
CA LEU A 136 6.74 -12.44 -9.17
C LEU A 136 8.07 -12.14 -9.87
N LEU A 137 9.05 -11.58 -9.16
CA LEU A 137 10.39 -11.29 -9.68
C LEU A 137 11.40 -12.43 -9.43
N ILE A 138 10.99 -13.55 -8.83
CA ILE A 138 11.90 -14.62 -8.39
C ILE A 138 11.94 -15.83 -9.35
N ASP A 139 10.98 -15.99 -10.29
CA ASP A 139 10.97 -17.16 -11.20
C ASP A 139 11.49 -16.85 -12.60
N ASN A 140 12.78 -16.50 -12.72
CA ASN A 140 13.49 -16.52 -14.02
C ASN A 140 15.01 -16.77 -13.90
N SER A 141 15.49 -17.35 -12.80
CA SER A 141 16.89 -17.75 -12.63
C SER A 141 17.08 -19.24 -12.28
N THR A 142 16.17 -20.11 -12.75
CA THR A 142 16.46 -21.54 -12.83
C THR A 142 17.43 -21.81 -14.00
N THR A 143 18.72 -21.73 -13.67
CA THR A 143 19.80 -22.62 -14.14
C THR A 143 19.65 -23.17 -15.56
N ALA A 144 20.17 -22.44 -16.55
CA ALA A 144 20.65 -23.06 -17.78
C ALA A 144 21.93 -23.86 -17.47
N GLU A 145 21.78 -25.05 -16.89
CA GLU A 145 22.83 -26.06 -16.91
C GLU A 145 22.90 -26.64 -18.32
N MET A 146 23.94 -26.26 -19.07
CA MET A 146 24.27 -26.88 -20.34
C MET A 146 24.59 -28.37 -20.11
N PRO A 147 24.07 -29.30 -20.94
CA PRO A 147 24.46 -30.70 -20.83
C PRO A 147 25.95 -30.85 -21.16
N ASN A 148 26.73 -31.32 -20.18
CA ASN A 148 28.13 -31.66 -20.35
C ASN A 148 28.23 -32.94 -21.21
N ILE A 149 28.60 -32.78 -22.48
CA ILE A 149 28.88 -33.91 -23.37
C ILE A 149 30.28 -34.45 -23.02
N VAL A 150 30.31 -35.54 -22.27
CA VAL A 150 31.54 -36.32 -22.06
C VAL A 150 31.81 -37.13 -23.34
N ILE A 151 32.75 -36.67 -24.15
CA ILE A 151 33.35 -37.47 -25.22
C ILE A 151 34.35 -38.43 -24.56
N LYS A 152 34.05 -39.73 -24.56
CA LYS A 152 35.04 -40.77 -24.25
C LYS A 152 35.91 -40.99 -25.49
N ASN A 153 37.22 -40.79 -25.33
CA ASN A 153 38.24 -41.38 -26.21
C ASN A 153 38.47 -42.85 -25.83
#